data_AF-A0A2H5WMW9-F1
#
_entry.id   AF-A0A2H5WMW9-F1
#
_cell.length_a   1.000
_cell.length_b   1.000
_cell.length_c   1.000
_cell.angle_alpha   90.00
_cell.angle_beta   90.00
_cell.angle_gamma   90.00
#
_symmetry.space_group_name_H-M   'P 1'
#
loop_
_entity.id
_entity.type
_entity.pdbx_description
1 polymer ?
#
loop_
_entity_poly.entity_id
_entity_poly.type
_entity_poly.pdbx_seq_one_letter_code
_entity_poly.pdbx_strand_id
1 'polypeptide(L)'
;MPEPYARVLEALLNDIAAGIPIVLEHAERYRLEWEGYRIQFEGEDDLLHCAVSRLDGEPIALEDAHRVVEPFFAPVPRGIVWFKPAEYSVHYYVGHDHFLQAHRKV
;
A
#
# COMPACT_ATOMS: atom_id res chain seq x y z
N MET A 1 -4.27 9.11 -11.74
CA MET A 1 -3.91 8.90 -10.33
C MET A 1 -3.42 10.23 -9.75
N PRO A 2 -3.86 10.65 -8.55
CA PRO A 2 -3.41 11.90 -7.91
C PRO A 2 -1.90 11.88 -7.59
N GLU A 3 -1.27 13.05 -7.51
CA GLU A 3 0.19 13.18 -7.29
C GLU A 3 0.71 12.43 -6.04
N PRO A 4 0.04 12.49 -4.86
CA PRO A 4 0.54 11.78 -3.69
C PRO A 4 0.61 10.26 -3.87
N TYR A 5 -0.33 9.70 -4.63
CA TYR A 5 -0.34 8.28 -4.97
C TYR A 5 0.78 7.93 -5.95
N ALA A 6 0.97 8.76 -6.99
CA ALA A 6 2.02 8.56 -7.97
C ALA A 6 3.41 8.57 -7.32
N ARG A 7 3.67 9.53 -6.41
CA ARG A 7 4.94 9.61 -5.66
C ARG A 7 5.23 8.33 -4.88
N VAL A 8 4.26 7.85 -4.10
CA VAL A 8 4.45 6.62 -3.30
C VAL A 8 4.59 5.41 -4.20
N LEU A 9 3.79 5.30 -5.26
CA LEU A 9 3.88 4.19 -6.20
C LEU A 9 5.27 4.16 -6.88
N GLU A 10 5.75 5.28 -7.39
CA GLU A 10 7.08 5.37 -8.00
C GLU A 10 8.19 4.98 -7.03
N ALA A 11 8.11 5.42 -5.77
CA ALA A 11 9.07 5.01 -4.75
C ALA A 11 9.06 3.50 -4.53
N LEU A 12 7.87 2.89 -4.37
CA LEU A 12 7.71 1.45 -4.22
C LEU A 12 8.28 0.69 -5.41
N LEU A 13 7.91 1.06 -6.64
CA LEU A 13 8.34 0.35 -7.84
C LEU A 13 9.85 0.44 -8.07
N ASN A 14 10.45 1.61 -7.82
CA ASN A 14 11.89 1.80 -7.98
C ASN A 14 12.68 1.01 -6.94
N ASP A 15 12.25 1.06 -5.68
CA ASP A 15 12.98 0.46 -4.57
C ASP A 15 12.81 -1.07 -4.56
N ILE A 16 11.62 -1.59 -4.86
CA ILE A 16 11.40 -3.02 -5.11
C ILE A 16 12.29 -3.50 -6.26
N ALA A 17 12.34 -2.78 -7.37
CA ALA A 17 13.16 -3.16 -8.52
C ALA A 17 14.67 -3.13 -8.23
N ALA A 18 15.11 -2.26 -7.31
CA ALA A 18 16.49 -2.13 -6.89
C ALA A 18 16.86 -3.07 -5.73
N GLY A 19 15.90 -3.83 -5.17
CA GLY A 19 16.11 -4.64 -3.97
C GLY A 19 16.40 -3.82 -2.71
N ILE A 20 15.91 -2.58 -2.68
CA ILE A 20 16.06 -1.68 -1.52
C ILE A 20 14.93 -1.99 -0.52
N PRO A 21 15.23 -2.25 0.76
CA PRO A 21 14.22 -2.52 1.77
C PRO A 21 13.23 -1.36 1.99
N ILE A 22 11.95 -1.69 2.13
CA ILE A 22 10.88 -0.74 2.44
C ILE A 22 10.67 -0.73 3.96
N VAL A 23 11.39 0.12 4.67
CA VAL A 23 11.42 0.11 6.15
C VAL A 23 10.72 1.31 6.79
N LEU A 24 10.20 1.13 8.01
CA LEU A 24 9.45 2.15 8.74
C LEU A 24 10.29 3.37 9.16
N GLU A 25 11.61 3.22 9.28
CA GLU A 25 12.54 4.34 9.51
C GLU A 25 12.46 5.39 8.39
N HIS A 26 11.99 4.99 7.21
CA HIS A 26 11.76 5.86 6.05
C HIS A 26 10.28 5.95 5.69
N ALA A 27 9.39 5.79 6.68
CA ALA A 27 7.95 5.72 6.48
C ALA A 27 7.36 6.82 5.59
N GLU A 28 7.82 8.07 5.68
CA GLU A 28 7.33 9.20 4.87
C GLU A 28 7.51 9.00 3.36
N ARG A 29 8.53 8.23 2.95
CA ARG A 29 8.75 7.87 1.55
C ARG A 29 7.64 6.97 1.02
N TYR A 30 7.14 6.09 1.87
CA TYR A 30 6.18 5.03 1.54
C TYR A 30 4.81 5.25 2.21
N ARG A 31 4.57 6.47 2.70
CA ARG A 31 3.31 6.88 3.31
C ARG A 31 2.67 7.93 2.45
N LEU A 32 1.35 7.88 2.35
CA LEU A 32 0.55 9.04 1.98
C LEU A 32 -0.60 9.23 2.97
N GLU A 33 -1.00 10.48 3.11
CA GLU A 33 -2.22 10.87 3.80
C GLU A 33 -3.18 11.44 2.75
N TRP A 34 -4.38 10.87 2.67
CA TRP A 34 -5.39 11.23 1.66
C TRP A 34 -6.79 11.15 2.25
N GLU A 35 -7.59 12.21 2.09
CA GLU A 35 -8.99 12.25 2.52
C GLU A 35 -9.26 11.79 3.97
N GLY A 36 -8.34 12.08 4.89
CA GLY A 36 -8.47 11.67 6.30
C GLY A 36 -7.96 10.26 6.61
N TYR A 37 -7.30 9.60 5.66
CA TYR A 37 -6.70 8.27 5.84
C TYR A 37 -5.18 8.34 5.74
N ARG A 38 -4.51 7.52 6.55
CA ARG A 38 -3.09 7.18 6.40
C ARG A 38 -2.99 5.85 5.67
N ILE A 39 -2.20 5.82 4.60
CA ILE A 39 -1.83 4.62 3.86
C ILE A 39 -0.32 4.47 4.02
N GLN A 40 0.10 3.43 4.73
CA GLN A 40 1.50 3.17 5.07
C GLN A 40 1.94 1.85 4.44
N PHE A 41 3.03 1.88 3.68
CA PHE A 41 3.69 0.67 3.22
C PHE A 41 4.93 0.36 4.05
N GLU A 42 5.19 -0.94 4.20
CA GLU A 42 6.43 -1.52 4.69
C GLU A 42 6.66 -2.85 3.97
N GLY A 43 7.90 -3.32 3.93
CA GLY A 43 8.29 -4.57 3.31
C GLY A 43 9.05 -5.42 4.33
N GLU A 44 8.63 -6.67 4.48
CA GLU A 44 9.34 -7.68 5.25
C GLU A 44 9.71 -8.81 4.29
N ASP A 45 11.01 -9.05 4.11
CA ASP A 45 11.56 -9.95 3.09
C ASP A 45 10.97 -9.69 1.69
N ASP A 46 10.16 -10.60 1.16
CA ASP A 46 9.52 -10.51 -0.16
C ASP A 46 8.04 -10.10 -0.09
N LEU A 47 7.55 -9.75 1.10
CA LEU A 47 6.15 -9.40 1.34
C LEU A 47 5.99 -7.89 1.48
N LEU A 48 5.24 -7.28 0.56
CA LEU A 48 4.77 -5.91 0.68
C LEU A 48 3.55 -5.87 1.58
N HIS A 49 3.63 -5.12 2.67
CA HIS A 49 2.54 -4.83 3.58
C HIS A 49 2.06 -3.39 3.40
N CYS A 50 0.75 -3.19 3.28
CA CYS A 50 0.10 -1.89 3.29
C CYS A 50 -0.93 -1.85 4.42
N ALA A 51 -0.75 -0.94 5.38
CA ALA A 51 -1.72 -0.66 6.42
C ALA A 51 -2.48 0.63 6.12
N VAL A 52 -3.80 0.60 6.31
CA VAL A 52 -4.68 1.76 6.19
C VAL A 52 -5.34 2.03 7.52
N SER A 53 -5.31 3.27 7.98
CA SER A 53 -6.03 3.72 9.18
C SER A 53 -6.61 5.11 8.96
N ARG A 54 -7.58 5.50 9.78
CA ARG A 54 -8.04 6.90 9.80
C ARG A 54 -7.06 7.79 10.57
N LEU A 55 -6.99 9.07 10.20
CA LEU A 55 -6.16 10.07 10.89
C LEU A 55 -6.80 10.58 12.19
N ASP A 56 -8.13 10.48 12.30
CA ASP A 56 -8.87 10.83 13.51
C ASP A 56 -8.86 9.70 14.57
N GLY A 57 -8.33 8.52 14.23
CA GLY A 57 -8.26 7.37 15.14
C GLY A 57 -9.58 6.62 15.33
N GLU A 58 -10.64 7.01 14.61
CA GLU A 58 -11.92 6.31 14.65
C GLU A 58 -11.85 4.94 13.92
N PRO A 59 -12.80 4.04 14.18
CA PRO A 59 -12.89 2.79 13.44
C PRO A 59 -12.99 3.01 11.92
N ILE A 60 -12.40 2.10 11.16
CA ILE A 60 -12.37 2.15 9.69
C ILE A 60 -13.34 1.13 9.09
N ALA A 61 -14.15 1.57 8.13
CA ALA A 61 -14.96 0.68 7.32
C ALA A 61 -14.09 -0.01 6.26
N LEU A 62 -14.33 -1.30 6.01
CA LEU A 62 -13.56 -2.07 5.03
C LEU A 62 -13.69 -1.50 3.62
N GLU A 63 -14.88 -1.02 3.26
CA GLU A 63 -15.18 -0.41 1.96
C GLU A 63 -14.35 0.87 1.74
N ASP A 64 -14.19 1.69 2.77
CA ASP A 64 -13.36 2.89 2.71
C ASP A 64 -11.89 2.53 2.53
N ALA A 65 -11.41 1.52 3.27
CA ALA A 65 -10.06 1.02 3.10
C ALA A 65 -9.82 0.52 1.67
N HIS A 66 -10.75 -0.23 1.08
CA HIS A 66 -10.65 -0.71 -0.29
C HIS A 66 -10.57 0.42 -1.30
N ARG A 67 -11.43 1.44 -1.13
CA ARG A 67 -11.47 2.61 -2.00
C ARG A 67 -10.15 3.36 -2.01
N VAL A 68 -9.55 3.60 -0.84
CA VAL A 68 -8.31 4.40 -0.76
C VAL A 68 -7.07 3.63 -1.20
N VAL A 69 -7.06 2.30 -1.16
CA VAL A 69 -5.91 1.52 -1.69
C VAL A 69 -6.06 1.13 -3.16
N GLU A 70 -7.25 1.32 -3.75
CA GLU A 70 -7.53 0.97 -5.14
C GLU A 70 -6.45 1.48 -6.12
N PRO A 71 -5.92 2.71 -6.02
CA PRO A 71 -4.89 3.17 -6.96
C PRO A 71 -3.60 2.34 -6.96
N PHE A 72 -3.29 1.64 -5.86
CA PHE A 72 -2.14 0.73 -5.77
C PHE A 72 -2.48 -0.71 -6.15
N PHE A 73 -3.68 -1.18 -5.76
CA PHE A 73 -4.01 -2.61 -5.85
C PHE A 73 -4.96 -2.96 -7.00
N ALA A 74 -5.57 -2.00 -7.70
CA ALA A 74 -6.42 -2.28 -8.85
C ALA A 74 -5.73 -3.08 -9.98
N PRO A 75 -4.44 -2.85 -10.29
CA PRO A 75 -3.73 -3.66 -11.29
C PRO A 75 -3.35 -5.06 -10.80
N VAL A 76 -3.39 -5.31 -9.48
CA VAL A 76 -2.96 -6.57 -8.88
C VAL A 76 -4.12 -7.57 -8.88
N PRO A 77 -3.93 -8.81 -9.36
CA PRO A 77 -4.98 -9.82 -9.31
C PRO A 77 -5.47 -10.05 -7.87
N ARG A 78 -6.78 -9.94 -7.64
CA ARG A 78 -7.35 -10.04 -6.28
C ARG A 78 -7.04 -11.37 -5.59
N GLY A 79 -6.89 -12.46 -6.35
CA GLY A 79 -6.59 -13.78 -5.81
C GLY A 79 -5.20 -13.93 -5.19
N ILE A 80 -4.31 -12.95 -5.37
CA ILE A 80 -2.97 -12.93 -4.78
C ILE A 80 -2.76 -11.79 -3.78
N VAL A 81 -3.81 -11.00 -3.51
CA VAL A 81 -3.81 -9.99 -2.46
C VAL A 81 -4.54 -10.57 -1.26
N TRP A 82 -3.81 -10.78 -0.16
CA TRP A 82 -4.43 -11.10 1.11
C TRP A 82 -4.73 -9.81 1.86
N PHE A 83 -5.87 -9.74 2.54
CA PHE A 83 -6.17 -8.62 3.42
C PHE A 83 -6.73 -9.10 4.76
N LYS A 84 -6.45 -8.33 5.81
CA LYS A 84 -6.85 -8.60 7.18
C LYS A 84 -7.49 -7.34 7.78
N PRO A 85 -8.83 -7.30 7.92
CA PRO A 85 -9.50 -6.20 8.60
C PRO A 85 -9.26 -6.26 10.11
N ALA A 86 -9.17 -5.09 10.73
CA ALA A 86 -9.17 -4.83 12.16
C ALA A 86 -10.06 -3.60 12.44
N GLU A 87 -10.36 -3.33 13.70
CA GLU A 87 -11.27 -2.24 14.09
C GLU A 87 -10.78 -0.87 13.61
N TYR A 88 -9.49 -0.58 13.79
CA TYR A 88 -8.89 0.73 13.48
C TYR A 88 -7.97 0.73 12.26
N SER A 89 -7.79 -0.43 11.63
CA SER A 89 -6.92 -0.58 10.47
C SER A 89 -7.35 -1.70 9.54
N VAL A 90 -6.96 -1.61 8.28
CA VAL A 90 -7.02 -2.73 7.33
C VAL A 90 -5.64 -2.94 6.73
N HIS A 91 -5.21 -4.19 6.73
CA HIS A 91 -3.88 -4.59 6.28
C HIS A 91 -3.98 -5.36 4.97
N TYR A 92 -3.10 -5.07 4.02
CA TYR A 92 -3.03 -5.71 2.71
C TYR A 92 -1.62 -6.26 2.49
N TYR A 93 -1.54 -7.42 1.85
CA TYR A 93 -0.30 -8.15 1.66
C TYR A 93 -0.21 -8.70 0.23
N VAL A 94 0.95 -8.55 -0.40
CA VAL A 94 1.26 -9.07 -1.74
C VAL A 94 2.77 -9.26 -1.89
N GLY A 95 3.21 -10.24 -2.69
CA GLY A 95 4.62 -10.38 -3.03
C GLY A 95 5.17 -9.15 -3.78
N HIS A 96 6.41 -8.74 -3.49
CA HIS A 96 7.05 -7.60 -4.16
C HIS A 96 7.11 -7.79 -5.68
N ASP A 97 7.46 -9.00 -6.12
CA ASP A 97 7.55 -9.38 -7.54
C ASP A 97 6.19 -9.27 -8.26
N HIS A 98 5.13 -9.73 -7.61
CA HIS A 98 3.76 -9.67 -8.12
C HIS A 98 3.24 -8.24 -8.19
N PHE A 99 3.51 -7.42 -7.17
CA PHE A 99 3.18 -6.01 -7.19
C PHE A 99 3.90 -5.28 -8.32
N LEU A 100 5.23 -5.47 -8.43
CA LEU A 100 6.04 -4.87 -9.49
C LEU A 100 5.57 -5.31 -10.89
N GLN A 101 5.27 -6.60 -11.06
CA GLN A 101 4.82 -7.15 -12.34
C GLN A 101 3.45 -6.59 -12.75
N ALA A 102 2.53 -6.41 -11.80
CA ALA A 102 1.20 -5.86 -12.07
C ALA A 102 1.27 -4.42 -12.60
N HIS A 103 2.17 -3.59 -12.06
CA HIS A 103 2.32 -2.18 -12.46
C HIS A 103 3.19 -1.97 -13.71
N ARG A 104 4.04 -2.92 -14.08
CA ARG A 104 4.86 -2.86 -15.31
C ARG A 104 4.16 -3.36 -16.57
N LYS A 105 3.06 -4.09 -16.42
CA LYS A 105 2.28 -4.65 -17.55
C LYS A 105 1.19 -3.69 -18.07
N VAL A 106 1.08 -2.50 -17.50
CA VAL A 106 0.10 -1.46 -17.86
C VAL A 106 0.78 -0.37 -18.67
#